data_AF-A0A395XDA6-F1
#
_entry.id   AF-A0A395XDA6-F1
#
_cell.length_a   1.000
_cell.length_b   1.000
_cell.length_c   1.000
_cell.angle_alpha   90.00
_cell.angle_beta   90.00
_cell.angle_gamma   90.00
#
_symmetry.space_group_name_H-M   'P 1'
#
loop_
_entity.id
_entity.type
_entity.pdbx_description
1 polymer ?
#
loop_
_entity_poly.entity_id
_entity_poly.type
_entity_poly.pdbx_seq_one_letter_code
_entity_poly.pdbx_strand_id
1 'polypeptide(L)'
;MQDLINHDDGNLDTLVQALTVMQQLNVDSSPYAHAAFDDVLSILERYRAGEEELWDTLEAMLIKVFSFQQFLDMRLTRLEQEQDPPVSW
;
A
#
# COMPACT_ATOMS: atom_id res chain seq x y z
N MET A 1 8.84 29.43 -12.32
CA MET A 1 8.09 28.77 -11.22
C MET A 1 6.84 28.07 -11.77
N GLN A 2 6.94 27.45 -12.96
CA GLN A 2 5.86 26.70 -13.63
C GLN A 2 6.34 25.29 -14.05
N ASP A 3 7.66 25.06 -14.13
CA ASP A 3 8.24 23.77 -14.48
C ASP A 3 8.24 22.71 -13.36
N LEU A 4 7.95 23.10 -12.12
CA LEU A 4 7.89 22.18 -10.98
C LEU A 4 6.55 21.41 -10.90
N ILE A 5 5.47 21.98 -11.44
CA ILE A 5 4.12 21.39 -11.34
C ILE A 5 3.96 20.23 -12.34
N ASN A 6 4.58 20.32 -13.52
CA ASN A 6 4.53 19.26 -14.53
C ASN A 6 5.41 18.04 -14.20
N HIS A 7 6.32 18.13 -13.22
CA HIS A 7 7.23 17.03 -12.86
C HIS A 7 6.68 16.13 -11.75
N ASP A 8 5.70 16.61 -10.98
CA ASP A 8 5.11 15.89 -9.84
C ASP A 8 4.11 14.82 -10.27
N ASP A 9 3.33 15.08 -11.33
CA ASP A 9 2.29 14.17 -11.81
C ASP A 9 2.85 12.81 -12.28
N GLY A 10 4.01 12.79 -12.92
CA GLY A 10 4.61 11.55 -13.45
C GLY A 10 5.02 10.56 -12.37
N ASN A 11 5.46 11.05 -11.20
CA ASN A 11 5.83 10.19 -10.08
C ASN A 11 4.59 9.61 -9.39
N LEU A 12 3.54 10.42 -9.24
CA LEU A 12 2.26 9.99 -8.69
C LEU A 12 1.60 8.94 -9.60
N ASP A 13 1.60 9.15 -10.92
CA ASP A 13 1.10 8.17 -11.89
C ASP A 13 1.89 6.85 -11.84
N THR A 14 3.22 6.93 -11.72
CA THR A 14 4.08 5.75 -11.57
C THR A 14 3.73 4.98 -10.29
N LEU A 15 3.50 5.68 -9.18
CA LEU A 15 3.09 5.06 -7.92
C LEU A 15 1.71 4.39 -8.03
N VAL A 16 0.72 5.09 -8.58
CA VAL A 16 -0.63 4.54 -8.81
C VAL A 16 -0.55 3.29 -9.68
N GLN A 17 0.23 3.32 -10.76
CA GLN A 17 0.41 2.16 -11.64
C GLN A 17 1.08 0.99 -10.91
N ALA A 18 2.13 1.24 -10.13
CA ALA A 18 2.81 0.20 -9.36
C ALA A 18 1.86 -0.45 -8.34
N LEU A 19 1.09 0.35 -7.59
CA LEU A 19 0.13 -0.14 -6.61
C LEU A 19 -1.02 -0.93 -7.28
N THR A 20 -1.49 -0.48 -8.45
CA THR A 20 -2.51 -1.19 -9.23
C THR A 20 -2.01 -2.56 -9.69
N VAL A 21 -0.77 -2.65 -10.19
CA VAL A 21 -0.17 -3.93 -10.56
C VAL A 21 -0.03 -4.85 -9.34
N MET A 22 0.44 -4.31 -8.21
CA MET A 22 0.55 -5.09 -6.96
C MET A 22 -0.82 -5.58 -6.48
N GLN A 23 -1.86 -4.75 -6.54
CA GLN A 23 -3.23 -5.12 -6.19
C GLN A 23 -3.74 -6.28 -7.04
N GLN A 24 -3.53 -6.21 -8.36
CA GLN A 24 -3.95 -7.25 -9.32
C GLN A 24 -3.23 -8.58 -9.08
N LEU A 25 -1.93 -8.55 -8.78
CA LEU A 25 -1.16 -9.75 -8.45
C LEU A 25 -1.63 -10.45 -7.15
N ASN A 26 -2.32 -9.71 -6.28
CA ASN A 26 -2.79 -10.21 -4.98
C ASN A 26 -4.28 -10.62 -4.98
N VAL A 27 -5.02 -10.41 -6.07
CA VAL A 27 -6.48 -10.62 -6.10
C VAL A 27 -6.89 -12.04 -5.72
N ASP A 28 -6.12 -13.04 -6.17
CA ASP A 28 -6.40 -14.45 -5.93
C ASP A 28 -5.68 -15.02 -4.71
N SER A 29 -4.56 -14.42 -4.30
CA SER A 29 -3.65 -14.97 -3.27
C SER A 29 -3.89 -14.39 -1.88
N SER A 30 -4.41 -13.16 -1.78
CA SER A 30 -4.62 -12.50 -0.50
C SER A 30 -5.68 -11.39 -0.61
N PRO A 31 -6.97 -11.68 -0.30
CA PRO A 31 -8.03 -10.68 -0.28
C PRO A 31 -7.71 -9.48 0.62
N TYR A 32 -6.95 -9.71 1.70
CA TYR A 32 -6.51 -8.64 2.60
C TYR A 32 -5.45 -7.74 1.96
N ALA A 33 -4.48 -8.31 1.23
CA ALA A 33 -3.50 -7.50 0.51
C ALA A 33 -4.18 -6.70 -0.60
N HIS A 34 -5.12 -7.32 -1.33
CA HIS A 34 -5.92 -6.64 -2.34
C HIS A 34 -6.66 -5.42 -1.75
N ALA A 35 -7.34 -5.59 -0.62
CA ALA A 35 -8.03 -4.50 0.07
C ALA A 35 -7.07 -3.41 0.58
N ALA A 36 -5.89 -3.77 1.09
CA ALA A 36 -4.90 -2.80 1.53
C ALA A 36 -4.39 -1.91 0.39
N PHE A 37 -4.17 -2.48 -0.80
CA PHE A 37 -3.82 -1.69 -1.98
C PHE A 37 -4.99 -0.82 -2.48
N ASP A 38 -6.23 -1.34 -2.40
CA ASP A 38 -7.44 -0.60 -2.77
C ASP A 38 -7.63 0.66 -1.90
N ASP A 39 -7.41 0.52 -0.59
CA ASP A 39 -7.46 1.61 0.36
C ASP A 39 -6.44 2.71 0.02
N VAL A 40 -5.20 2.32 -0.29
CA VAL A 40 -4.13 3.28 -0.63
C VAL A 40 -4.41 3.97 -1.96
N LEU A 41 -4.90 3.24 -2.97
CA LEU A 41 -5.29 3.80 -4.26
C LEU A 41 -6.44 4.82 -4.11
N SER A 42 -7.42 4.52 -3.27
CA SER A 42 -8.55 5.43 -2.98
C SER A 42 -8.09 6.73 -2.31
N ILE A 43 -7.10 6.66 -1.41
CA ILE A 43 -6.49 7.85 -0.79
C ILE A 43 -5.80 8.72 -1.85
N LEU A 44 -5.02 8.09 -2.74
CA LEU A 44 -4.33 8.81 -3.82
C LEU A 44 -5.30 9.44 -4.83
N GLU A 45 -6.43 8.79 -5.12
CA GLU A 45 -7.47 9.33 -5.99
C GLU A 45 -8.10 10.60 -5.40
N ARG A 46 -8.41 10.59 -4.10
CA ARG A 46 -8.96 11.75 -3.40
C ARG A 46 -7.97 12.91 -3.30
N TYR A 47 -6.69 12.60 -3.07
CA TYR A 47 -5.61 13.60 -3.16
C TYR A 47 -5.53 14.22 -4.57
N ARG A 48 -5.56 13.40 -5.62
CA ARG A 48 -5.56 13.86 -7.02
C ARG A 48 -6.78 14.72 -7.36
N ALA A 49 -7.94 14.41 -6.78
CA ALA A 49 -9.16 15.20 -6.92
C ALA A 49 -9.13 16.54 -6.16
N GLY A 50 -8.08 16.79 -5.36
CA GLY A 50 -7.96 17.98 -4.51
C GLY A 50 -8.89 17.93 -3.30
N GLU A 51 -9.36 16.75 -2.89
CA GLU A 51 -10.24 16.57 -1.74
C GLU A 51 -9.48 16.47 -0.42
N GLU A 52 -8.17 16.17 -0.46
CA GLU A 52 -7.31 16.02 0.72
C GLU A 52 -6.01 16.81 0.56
N GLU A 53 -5.51 17.32 1.68
CA GLU A 53 -4.20 17.96 1.77
C GLU A 53 -3.09 16.90 1.74
N LEU A 54 -1.91 17.29 1.25
CA LEU A 54 -0.77 16.37 1.08
C LEU A 54 -0.37 15.67 2.39
N TRP A 55 -0.37 16.40 3.51
CA TRP A 55 0.14 15.82 4.76
C TRP A 55 -0.84 14.79 5.34
N ASP A 56 -2.13 15.09 5.32
CA ASP A 56 -3.17 14.16 5.78
C ASP A 56 -3.19 12.89 4.91
N THR A 57 -3.01 13.07 3.59
CA THR A 57 -2.89 11.97 2.62
C THR A 57 -1.70 11.06 2.97
N LEU A 58 -0.52 11.63 3.18
CA LEU A 58 0.70 10.88 3.50
C LEU A 58 0.58 10.16 4.86
N GLU A 59 0.00 10.80 5.87
CA GLU A 59 -0.27 10.17 7.17
C GLU A 59 -1.20 8.96 7.00
N ALA A 60 -2.32 9.12 6.29
CA ALA A 60 -3.28 8.05 6.04
C ALA A 60 -2.63 6.88 5.27
N MET A 61 -1.82 7.18 4.24
CA MET A 61 -1.08 6.16 3.51
C MET A 61 -0.09 5.40 4.38
N LEU A 62 0.69 6.10 5.22
CA LEU A 62 1.65 5.47 6.12
C LEU A 62 0.94 4.55 7.10
N ILE A 63 -0.19 4.97 7.68
CA ILE A 63 -1.00 4.13 8.57
C ILE A 63 -1.43 2.84 7.86
N LYS A 64 -1.89 2.93 6.61
CA LYS A 64 -2.30 1.76 5.82
C LYS A 64 -1.13 0.82 5.54
N VAL A 65 0.01 1.35 5.13
CA VAL A 65 1.22 0.56 4.85
C VAL A 65 1.73 -0.13 6.11
N PHE A 66 1.84 0.57 7.24
CA PHE A 66 2.27 -0.02 8.51
C PHE A 66 1.31 -1.09 9.01
N SER A 67 0.00 -0.85 8.89
CA SER A 67 -1.02 -1.83 9.28
C SER A 67 -0.92 -3.11 8.43
N PHE A 68 -0.69 -2.95 7.13
CA PHE A 68 -0.48 -4.08 6.23
C PHE A 68 0.81 -4.85 6.56
N GLN A 69 1.90 -4.16 6.87
CA GLN A 69 3.14 -4.79 7.32
C GLN A 69 2.92 -5.61 8.59
N GLN A 70 2.27 -5.05 9.60
CA GLN A 70 1.98 -5.76 10.86
C GLN A 70 1.13 -7.02 10.63
N PHE A 71 0.19 -6.97 9.69
CA PHE A 71 -0.58 -8.14 9.30
C PHE A 71 0.28 -9.23 8.66
N LEU A 72 1.21 -8.87 7.77
CA LEU A 72 2.14 -9.83 7.16
C LEU A 72 3.05 -10.47 8.22
N ASP A 73 3.62 -9.66 9.11
CA ASP A 73 4.50 -10.13 10.19
C ASP A 73 3.77 -11.13 11.10
N MET A 74 2.51 -10.85 11.46
CA MET A 74 1.68 -11.76 12.25
C MET A 74 1.39 -13.07 11.49
N ARG A 75 1.10 -13.01 10.19
CA ARG A 75 0.86 -14.22 9.38
C ARG A 75 2.11 -15.07 9.26
N LEU A 76 3.26 -14.46 9.02
CA LEU A 76 4.54 -15.14 8.95
C LEU A 76 4.85 -15.83 10.29
N THR A 77 4.72 -15.10 11.41
CA THR A 77 4.92 -15.65 12.75
C THR A 77 4.05 -16.89 13.01
N ARG A 78 2.78 -16.88 12.59
CA ARG A 78 1.89 -18.05 12.76
C ARG A 78 2.32 -19.23 11.89
N LEU A 79 2.69 -18.98 10.64
CA LEU A 79 3.16 -20.03 9.73
C LEU A 79 4.45 -20.68 10.25
N GLU A 80 5.36 -19.91 10.85
CA GLU A 80 6.59 -20.43 11.45
C GLU A 80 6.32 -21.26 12.71
N GLN A 81 5.30 -20.89 13.51
CA GLN A 81 4.87 -21.65 14.69
C GLN A 81 4.16 -22.97 14.34
N GLU A 82 3.46 -23.01 13.20
CA GLU A 82 2.75 -24.20 12.72
C GLU A 82 3.68 -25.23 12.03
N GLN A 83 4.95 -24.88 11.78
CA GLN A 83 5.94 -25.79 11.20
C GLN A 83 6.48 -26.79 12.24
N ASP A 84 6.70 -28.04 11.81
CA ASP A 84 7.36 -29.09 12.61
C ASP A 84 8.61 -29.62 11.87
N PRO A 85 9.84 -29.41 12.39
CA PRO A 85 10.15 -28.65 13.59
C PRO A 85 9.92 -27.13 13.39
N PRO A 86 9.69 -26.36 14.47
CA PRO A 86 9.56 -24.92 14.38
C PRO A 86 10.84 -24.30 13.81
N VAL A 87 10.71 -23.24 13.03
CA VAL A 87 11.87 -22.50 12.52
C VAL A 87 12.66 -21.94 13.70
N SER A 88 13.88 -22.44 13.90
CA SER A 88 14.80 -21.93 14.92
C SER A 88 15.64 -20.79 14.34
N TRP A 89 15.58 -19.63 14.98
CA TRP A 89 16.41 -18.46 14.69
C TRP A 89 17.79 -18.56 15.34
#